data_AF-A0A1I8BTK7-F1
#
_entry.id   AF-A0A1I8BTK7-F1
#
_cell.length_a   1.000
_cell.length_b   1.000
_cell.length_c   1.000
_cell.angle_alpha   90.00
_cell.angle_beta   90.00
_cell.angle_gamma   90.00
#
_symmetry.space_group_name_H-M   'P 1'
#
loop_
_entity.id
_entity.type
_entity.pdbx_description
1 polymer ?
#
loop_
_entity_poly.entity_id
_entity_poly.type
_entity_poly.pdbx_seq_one_letter_code
_entity_poly.pdbx_strand_id
1 'polypeptide(L)'
;MSNVQCAQCDHIPGCNSDSFFESQLFCLEKNVKKWKAKKGMRVCEKGSCFIGVDKIEMGMMQGCGKCSEQHKLNKCLNCSTPYCNVVTKLSHVKCYHLTSNHQPYEKKVKTCHPTYNSCYVARDIFWRG
;
A
#
# COMPACT_ATOMS: atom_id res chain seq x y z
N MET A 1 13.67 -21.58 -0.97
CA MET A 1 14.30 -20.33 -0.49
C MET A 1 13.78 -20.06 0.91
N SER A 2 14.68 -19.91 1.88
CA SER A 2 14.34 -19.60 3.27
C SER A 2 13.74 -18.18 3.36
N ASN A 3 12.62 -18.02 4.06
CA ASN A 3 11.96 -16.72 4.31
C ASN A 3 12.68 -15.96 5.45
N VAL A 4 14.00 -15.81 5.35
CA VAL A 4 14.83 -15.18 6.40
C VAL A 4 15.18 -13.76 5.97
N GLN A 5 15.04 -12.82 6.89
CA GLN A 5 15.47 -11.44 6.70
C GLN A 5 16.96 -11.33 7.02
N CYS A 6 17.68 -10.55 6.23
CA CYS A 6 19.11 -10.38 6.36
C CYS A 6 19.47 -8.90 6.40
N ALA A 7 20.30 -8.54 7.39
CA ALA A 7 20.99 -7.27 7.45
C ALA A 7 22.49 -7.54 7.39
N GLN A 8 23.13 -7.04 6.35
CA GLN A 8 24.57 -7.07 6.28
C GLN A 8 25.10 -5.96 7.18
N CYS A 9 25.77 -6.36 8.25
CA CYS A 9 26.66 -5.46 8.96
C CYS A 9 28.04 -5.72 8.36
N ASP A 10 28.61 -4.72 7.69
CA ASP A 10 29.94 -4.83 7.06
C ASP A 10 30.99 -5.28 8.10
N HIS A 11 32.22 -5.61 7.68
CA HIS A 11 33.27 -6.33 8.44
C HIS A 11 33.77 -5.72 9.79
N ILE A 12 32.97 -4.91 10.47
CA ILE A 12 33.18 -4.35 11.80
C ILE A 12 32.95 -5.46 12.85
N PRO A 13 33.92 -5.73 13.75
CA PRO A 13 33.75 -6.70 14.82
C PRO A 13 32.53 -6.39 15.72
N GLY A 14 31.70 -7.39 15.98
CA GLY A 14 30.55 -7.28 16.91
C GLY A 14 29.34 -6.52 16.39
N CYS A 15 29.27 -6.22 15.08
CA CYS A 15 28.14 -5.51 14.48
C CYS A 15 26.83 -6.33 14.41
N ASN A 16 26.93 -7.65 14.55
CA ASN A 16 25.84 -8.62 14.43
C ASN A 16 24.98 -8.69 15.71
N SER A 17 24.49 -7.54 16.16
CA SER A 17 23.59 -7.42 17.30
C SER A 17 22.12 -7.34 16.89
N ASP A 18 21.22 -7.78 17.77
CA ASP A 18 19.77 -7.61 17.55
C ASP A 18 19.40 -6.13 17.42
N SER A 19 20.03 -5.26 18.22
CA SER A 19 19.83 -3.81 18.14
C SER A 19 20.21 -3.26 16.77
N PHE A 20 21.29 -3.73 16.14
CA PHE A 20 21.64 -3.34 14.79
C PHE A 20 20.58 -3.80 13.80
N PHE A 21 20.13 -5.05 13.90
CA PHE A 21 19.13 -5.60 12.98
C PHE A 21 17.80 -4.85 13.07
N GLU A 22 17.31 -4.58 14.28
CA GLU A 22 16.04 -3.88 14.52
C GLU A 22 16.06 -2.41 14.07
N SER A 23 17.23 -1.77 14.10
CA SER A 23 17.38 -0.40 13.59
C SER A 23 17.37 -0.30 12.07
N GLN A 24 17.52 -1.42 11.35
CA GLN A 24 17.60 -1.39 9.89
C GLN A 24 16.25 -1.09 9.23
N LEU A 25 16.30 -0.35 8.14
CA LEU A 25 15.12 0.00 7.36
C LEU A 25 14.69 -1.18 6.48
N PHE A 26 13.78 -2.02 6.97
CA PHE A 26 13.06 -2.98 6.13
C PHE A 26 11.76 -2.36 5.62
N CYS A 27 11.37 -2.66 4.38
CA CYS A 27 10.11 -2.20 3.79
C CYS A 27 9.11 -3.37 3.65
N LEU A 28 7.82 -3.05 3.56
CA LEU A 28 6.84 -3.99 3.02
C LEU A 28 7.00 -4.06 1.50
N GLU A 29 6.90 -5.27 0.96
CA GLU A 29 6.98 -5.55 -0.47
C GLU A 29 5.67 -6.13 -0.97
N LYS A 30 5.10 -5.48 -1.97
CA LYS A 30 3.88 -5.92 -2.65
C LYS A 30 3.93 -5.47 -4.11
N ASN A 31 3.76 -6.43 -5.01
CA ASN A 31 3.50 -6.16 -6.41
C ASN A 31 1.98 -6.17 -6.63
N VAL A 32 1.50 -5.44 -7.64
CA VAL A 32 0.11 -5.40 -8.10
C VAL A 32 -0.56 -6.78 -8.13
N LYS A 33 0.13 -7.81 -8.62
CA LYS A 33 -0.44 -9.17 -8.76
C LYS A 33 -0.60 -9.93 -7.43
N LYS A 34 -0.10 -9.40 -6.31
CA LYS A 34 -0.14 -10.07 -5.00
C LYS A 34 -1.23 -9.44 -4.12
N TRP A 35 -1.99 -10.29 -3.45
CA TRP A 35 -3.04 -9.85 -2.52
C TRP A 35 -2.48 -9.24 -1.23
N LYS A 36 -1.48 -9.90 -0.63
CA LYS A 36 -0.87 -9.51 0.66
C LYS A 36 0.56 -9.01 0.46
N ALA A 37 0.91 -7.98 1.23
CA ALA A 37 2.28 -7.53 1.37
C ALA A 37 3.10 -8.56 2.16
N LYS A 38 4.41 -8.63 1.89
CA LYS A 38 5.37 -9.40 2.68
C LYS A 38 6.40 -8.46 3.29
N LYS A 39 7.06 -8.90 4.36
CA LYS A 39 8.26 -8.21 4.85
C LYS A 39 9.37 -8.37 3.82
N GLY A 40 10.08 -7.29 3.50
CA GLY A 40 11.25 -7.33 2.61
C GLY A 40 12.37 -8.16 3.23
N MET A 41 13.07 -8.92 2.39
CA MET A 41 14.11 -9.84 2.85
C MET A 41 15.43 -9.12 3.14
N ARG A 42 15.67 -7.96 2.52
CA ARG A 42 16.90 -7.18 2.66
C ARG A 42 16.61 -5.79 3.20
N VAL A 43 17.62 -5.21 3.83
CA VAL A 43 17.61 -3.80 4.22
C VAL A 43 17.44 -2.92 2.99
N CYS A 44 16.64 -1.86 3.13
CA CYS A 44 16.43 -0.89 2.08
C CYS A 44 17.55 0.15 2.08
N GLU A 45 18.61 -0.15 1.33
CA GLU A 45 19.80 0.72 1.17
C GLU A 45 19.46 2.10 0.57
N LYS A 46 18.32 2.22 -0.12
CA LYS A 46 17.83 3.51 -0.66
C LYS A 46 17.32 4.48 0.41
N GLY A 47 17.23 4.06 1.68
CA GLY A 47 16.87 4.92 2.82
C GLY A 47 15.41 5.39 2.86
N SER A 48 14.54 4.81 2.03
CA SER A 48 13.12 5.16 1.96
C SER A 48 12.31 3.95 1.49
N CYS A 49 11.14 3.76 2.07
CA CYS A 49 10.10 2.88 1.55
C CYS A 49 9.06 3.70 0.80
N PHE A 50 8.40 3.09 -0.18
CA PHE A 50 7.29 3.70 -0.88
C PHE A 50 6.03 2.83 -0.79
N ILE A 51 4.88 3.50 -0.89
CA ILE A 51 3.60 2.88 -1.22
C ILE A 51 2.90 3.75 -2.27
N GLY A 52 2.28 3.13 -3.27
CA GLY A 52 1.50 3.85 -4.28
C GLY A 52 0.55 2.93 -5.00
N VAL A 53 -0.19 3.49 -5.96
CA VAL A 53 -1.08 2.73 -6.84
C VAL A 53 -0.50 2.72 -8.25
N ASP A 54 -0.40 1.54 -8.86
CA ASP A 54 0.01 1.41 -10.25
C ASP A 54 -0.98 2.13 -11.18
N LYS A 55 -0.47 2.91 -12.13
CA LYS A 55 -1.28 3.72 -13.06
C LYS A 55 -2.09 2.89 -14.04
N ILE A 56 -1.65 1.67 -14.36
CA ILE A 56 -2.22 0.85 -15.44
C ILE A 56 -3.11 -0.23 -14.83
N GLU A 57 -2.53 -1.05 -13.96
CA GLU A 57 -3.18 -2.18 -13.33
C GLU A 57 -4.07 -1.75 -12.15
N MET A 58 -3.95 -0.49 -11.73
CA MET A 58 -4.71 0.09 -10.61
C MET A 58 -4.53 -0.64 -9.28
N GLY A 59 -3.51 -1.50 -9.16
CA GLY A 59 -3.20 -2.23 -7.92
C GLY A 59 -2.21 -1.49 -7.03
N MET A 60 -2.28 -1.76 -5.72
CA MET A 60 -1.33 -1.19 -4.76
C MET A 60 0.07 -1.82 -4.91
N MET A 61 1.09 -0.98 -4.88
CA MET A 61 2.51 -1.38 -4.87
C MET A 61 3.21 -0.85 -3.63
N GLN A 62 4.07 -1.67 -3.05
CA GLN A 62 4.89 -1.35 -1.88
C GLN A 62 6.30 -1.87 -2.13
N GLY A 63 7.32 -1.10 -1.73
CA GLY A 63 8.70 -1.55 -1.83
C GLY A 63 9.73 -0.58 -1.26
N CYS A 64 11.00 -0.92 -1.48
CA CYS A 64 12.15 -0.09 -1.18
C CYS A 64 12.41 0.92 -2.31
N GLY A 65 12.67 2.16 -1.94
CA GLY A 65 12.95 3.28 -2.84
C GLY A 65 12.06 4.50 -2.58
N LYS A 66 12.20 5.48 -3.47
CA LYS A 66 11.44 6.73 -3.44
C LYS A 66 10.42 6.77 -4.57
N CYS A 67 9.28 7.41 -4.32
CA CYS A 67 8.25 7.67 -5.31
C CYS A 67 8.74 8.43 -6.54
N SER A 68 9.76 9.29 -6.39
CA SER A 68 10.38 10.02 -7.51
C SER A 68 10.97 9.09 -8.57
N GLU A 69 11.37 7.88 -8.19
CA GLU A 69 11.92 6.85 -9.08
C GLU A 69 10.82 5.94 -9.66
N GLN A 70 9.57 6.08 -9.19
CA GLN A 70 8.46 5.20 -9.53
C GLN A 70 7.43 5.91 -10.40
N HIS A 71 7.83 6.29 -11.62
CA HIS A 71 6.99 7.08 -12.55
C HIS A 71 5.65 6.42 -12.93
N LYS A 72 5.52 5.11 -12.72
CA LYS A 72 4.30 4.34 -12.98
C LYS A 72 3.29 4.36 -11.82
N LEU A 73 3.59 5.05 -10.72
CA LEU A 73 2.71 5.12 -9.56
C LEU A 73 1.96 6.45 -9.49
N ASN A 74 0.70 6.37 -9.08
CA ASN A 74 -0.15 7.46 -8.64
C ASN A 74 -0.30 7.45 -7.12
N LYS A 75 -0.57 8.62 -6.53
CA LYS A 75 -0.78 8.80 -5.07
C LYS A 75 0.32 8.13 -4.23
N CYS A 76 1.56 8.24 -4.71
CA CYS A 76 2.69 7.59 -4.10
C CYS A 76 3.17 8.39 -2.88
N LEU A 77 3.44 7.69 -1.78
CA LEU A 77 3.93 8.24 -0.52
C LEU A 77 5.25 7.57 -0.11
N ASN A 78 6.18 8.37 0.39
CA ASN A 78 7.45 7.92 0.96
C ASN A 78 7.37 7.84 2.49
N CYS A 79 8.21 7.02 3.09
CA CYS A 79 8.47 7.02 4.53
C CYS A 79 9.80 6.33 4.85
N SER A 80 10.35 6.58 6.04
CA SER A 80 11.74 6.16 6.39
C SER A 80 11.86 5.41 7.70
N THR A 81 10.77 4.80 8.19
CA THR A 81 10.82 3.91 9.37
C THR A 81 10.57 2.45 8.96
N PRO A 82 11.01 1.45 9.72
CA PRO A 82 10.80 0.05 9.38
C PRO A 82 9.30 -0.27 9.15
N TYR A 83 9.01 -0.93 8.03
CA TYR A 83 7.67 -1.34 7.58
C TYR A 83 6.64 -0.21 7.49
N CYS A 84 7.09 1.03 7.36
CA CYS A 84 6.24 2.21 7.44
C CYS A 84 5.24 2.35 6.28
N ASN A 85 5.46 1.66 5.17
CA ASN A 85 4.73 1.83 3.92
C ASN A 85 3.44 1.01 3.89
N VAL A 86 2.63 1.11 4.95
CA VAL A 86 1.35 0.39 5.11
C VAL A 86 0.23 0.97 4.24
N VAL A 87 -0.71 0.12 3.83
CA VAL A 87 -1.86 0.50 2.95
C VAL A 87 -2.74 1.59 3.53
N THR A 88 -2.86 1.67 4.86
CA THR A 88 -3.66 2.67 5.57
C THR A 88 -3.13 4.10 5.41
N LYS A 89 -1.90 4.28 4.92
CA LYS A 89 -1.36 5.61 4.58
C LYS A 89 -1.95 6.20 3.32
N LEU A 90 -2.48 5.37 2.40
CA LEU A 90 -3.19 5.89 1.24
C LEU A 90 -4.55 6.42 1.70
N SER A 91 -4.93 7.61 1.25
CA SER A 91 -6.26 8.14 1.55
C SER A 91 -7.33 7.32 0.83
N HIS A 92 -8.34 6.90 1.59
CA HIS A 92 -9.50 6.19 1.09
C HIS A 92 -10.77 7.00 1.37
N VAL A 93 -11.60 7.18 0.35
CA VAL A 93 -12.95 7.71 0.55
C VAL A 93 -13.89 6.57 0.97
N LYS A 94 -14.80 6.84 1.92
CA LYS A 94 -15.91 5.94 2.26
C LYS A 94 -17.15 6.41 1.54
N CYS A 95 -17.80 5.50 0.80
CA CYS A 95 -19.00 5.80 0.03
C CYS A 95 -20.14 4.85 0.41
N TYR A 96 -21.38 5.32 0.24
CA TYR A 96 -22.54 4.44 0.32
C TYR A 96 -22.66 3.63 -0.97
N HIS A 97 -22.64 2.31 -0.84
CA HIS A 97 -22.83 1.37 -1.92
C HIS A 97 -24.19 0.69 -1.76
N LEU A 98 -24.99 0.68 -2.83
CA LEU A 98 -26.25 -0.07 -2.87
C LEU A 98 -25.95 -1.57 -2.77
N THR A 99 -26.56 -2.25 -1.81
CA THR A 99 -26.40 -3.70 -1.63
C THR A 99 -27.58 -4.49 -2.16
N SER A 100 -28.70 -3.83 -2.45
CA SER A 100 -29.86 -4.41 -3.12
C SER A 100 -30.25 -3.54 -4.31
N ASN A 101 -30.56 -4.20 -5.43
CA ASN A 101 -31.17 -3.57 -6.61
C ASN A 101 -32.70 -3.61 -6.56
N HIS A 102 -33.28 -4.25 -5.53
CA HIS A 102 -34.72 -4.37 -5.33
C HIS A 102 -35.14 -3.68 -4.03
N GLN A 103 -36.36 -3.13 -4.01
CA GLN A 103 -36.87 -2.43 -2.83
C GLN A 103 -37.09 -3.41 -1.65
N PRO A 104 -36.78 -3.00 -0.40
CA PRO A 104 -36.19 -1.71 -0.04
C PRO A 104 -34.70 -1.64 -0.41
N TYR A 105 -34.28 -0.51 -0.98
CA TYR A 105 -32.89 -0.28 -1.35
C TYR A 105 -32.02 -0.15 -0.10
N GLU A 106 -31.27 -1.19 0.21
CA GLU A 106 -30.28 -1.14 1.29
C GLU A 106 -28.98 -0.51 0.79
N LYS A 107 -28.39 0.36 1.61
CA LYS A 107 -27.08 0.97 1.36
C LYS A 107 -26.14 0.61 2.51
N LYS A 108 -24.92 0.21 2.18
CA LYS A 108 -23.84 0.00 3.16
C LYS A 108 -22.67 0.92 2.87
N VAL A 109 -22.06 1.45 3.93
CA VAL A 109 -20.82 2.21 3.81
C VAL A 109 -19.70 1.24 3.44
N LYS A 110 -19.00 1.51 2.33
CA LYS A 110 -17.84 0.76 1.88
C LYS A 110 -16.66 1.70 1.66
N THR A 111 -15.46 1.20 1.95
CA THR A 111 -14.21 1.89 1.63
C THR A 111 -13.91 1.69 0.16
N CYS A 112 -13.71 2.78 -0.58
CA CYS A 112 -13.36 2.73 -1.98
C CYS A 112 -11.88 2.39 -2.18
N HIS A 113 -11.57 1.91 -3.39
CA HIS A 113 -10.20 1.80 -3.84
C HIS A 113 -9.54 3.20 -3.80
N PRO A 114 -8.28 3.32 -3.33
CA PRO A 114 -7.66 4.62 -3.09
C PRO A 114 -7.36 5.41 -4.37
N THR A 115 -7.68 4.90 -5.56
CA THR A 115 -7.67 5.69 -6.81
C THR A 115 -8.82 6.69 -6.86
N TYR A 116 -9.96 6.35 -6.27
CA TYR A 116 -11.14 7.21 -6.24
C TYR A 116 -11.06 8.23 -5.10
N ASN A 117 -11.42 9.48 -5.40
CA ASN A 117 -11.41 10.59 -4.45
C ASN A 117 -12.82 11.11 -4.08
N SER A 118 -13.85 10.56 -4.71
CA SER A 118 -15.21 11.07 -4.65
C SER A 118 -16.22 9.93 -4.71
N CYS A 119 -17.41 10.19 -4.19
CA CYS A 119 -18.57 9.30 -4.28
C CYS A 119 -19.57 9.89 -5.28
N TYR A 120 -20.22 9.02 -6.05
CA TYR A 120 -21.25 9.41 -7.01
C TYR A 120 -22.56 8.70 -6.68
N VAL A 121 -23.68 9.37 -6.92
CA VAL A 121 -25.02 8.78 -6.85
C VAL A 121 -25.61 8.82 -8.25
N ALA A 122 -25.81 7.65 -8.85
CA ALA A 122 -26.61 7.54 -10.05
C ALA A 122 -28.09 7.46 -9.67
N ARG A 123 -28.93 8.23 -10.36
CA ARG A 123 -30.39 8.09 -10.33
C ARG A 123 -30.87 8.00 -11.77
N ASP A 124 -31.80 7.10 -12.02
CA ASP A 124 -32.51 7.10 -13.29
C ASP A 124 -33.37 8.37 -13.37
N ILE A 125 -33.33 9.05 -14.52
CA ILE A 125 -34.10 10.26 -14.80
C ILE A 125 -35.58 9.92 -15.05
N PHE A 126 -35.89 8.66 -15.36
CA PHE A 126 -37.24 8.16 -15.64
C PHE A 126 -37.96 7.64 -14.39
N TRP A 127 -37.67 8.21 -13.22
CA TRP A 127 -38.30 7.90 -11.94
C TRP A 127 -39.84 7.95 -12.04
N ARG A 128 -40.49 6.84 -12.39
CA ARG A 128 -41.93 6.65 -12.16
C ARG A 128 -42.06 6.29 -10.67
N GLY A 129 -42.73 7.20 -9.96
CA GLY A 129 -42.89 7.21 -8.51
C GLY A 129 -43.48 5.95 -7.91
#